data_AF-A0A3T0Y115-F1
#
_entry.id   AF-A0A3T0Y115-F1
#
_cell.length_a   1.000
_cell.length_b   1.000
_cell.length_c   1.000
_cell.angle_alpha   90.00
_cell.angle_beta   90.00
_cell.angle_gamma   90.00
#
_symmetry.space_group_name_H-M   'P 1'
#
loop_
_entity.id
_entity.type
_entity.pdbx_description
1 polymer ?
#
loop_
_entity_poly.entity_id
_entity_poly.type
_entity_poly.pdbx_seq_one_letter_code
_entity_poly.pdbx_strand_id
1 'polypeptide(L)'
;MSSLSPELQRLRTLQAMRAAGLNLSIVWMRYFQLSGDADELDIDAYLNGLTYLTLLDRDLVAHAVNELINEQPRPAAPYSTNPDNADNWKELDGFGVLRSPEALTESDERDGDGRGQCG
;
A
#
# COMPACT_ATOMS: atom_id res chain seq x y z
N MET A 1 -18.24 14.70 -16.00
CA MET A 1 -17.37 14.31 -14.87
C MET A 1 -18.30 13.99 -13.71
N SER A 2 -18.44 12.73 -13.34
CA SER A 2 -19.32 12.34 -12.22
C SER A 2 -18.74 12.92 -10.93
N SER A 3 -19.48 13.79 -10.25
CA SER A 3 -19.11 14.24 -8.91
C SER A 3 -19.10 13.02 -7.99
N LEU A 4 -18.03 12.87 -7.21
CA LEU A 4 -17.96 11.83 -6.19
C LEU A 4 -19.03 12.14 -5.13
N SER A 5 -19.74 11.12 -4.62
CA SER A 5 -20.66 11.37 -3.52
C SER A 5 -19.89 11.78 -2.26
N PRO A 6 -20.43 12.67 -1.42
CA PRO A 6 -19.87 13.00 -0.11
C PRO A 6 -19.36 11.82 0.71
N GLU A 7 -20.17 10.76 0.75
CA GLU A 7 -19.89 9.56 1.52
C GLU A 7 -18.72 8.76 0.92
N LEU A 8 -18.68 8.64 -0.41
CA LEU A 8 -17.58 7.99 -1.09
C LEU A 8 -16.27 8.76 -0.91
N GLN A 9 -16.32 10.10 -0.88
CA GLN A 9 -15.15 10.94 -0.64
C GLN A 9 -14.58 10.70 0.75
N ARG A 10 -15.43 10.81 1.78
CA ARG A 10 -15.09 10.52 3.18
C ARG A 10 -14.42 9.16 3.33
N LEU A 11 -15.04 8.11 2.78
CA LEU A 11 -14.52 6.75 2.85
C LEU A 11 -13.16 6.59 2.16
N ARG A 12 -12.98 7.20 0.98
CA ARG A 12 -11.71 7.16 0.25
C ARG A 12 -10.61 7.92 0.95
N THR A 13 -10.93 9.09 1.51
CA THR A 13 -9.99 9.88 2.33
C THR A 13 -9.56 9.11 3.57
N LEU A 14 -10.51 8.52 4.31
CA LEU A 14 -10.21 7.68 5.48
C LEU A 14 -9.35 6.46 5.09
N GLN A 15 -9.66 5.81 3.97
CA GLN A 15 -8.89 4.67 3.48
C GLN A 15 -7.46 5.07 3.13
N ALA A 16 -7.27 6.18 2.42
CA ALA A 16 -5.95 6.70 2.07
C ALA A 16 -5.13 7.06 3.32
N MET A 17 -5.75 7.75 4.28
CA MET A 17 -5.14 8.10 5.56
C MET A 17 -4.66 6.85 6.32
N ARG A 18 -5.49 5.81 6.40
CA ARG A 18 -5.14 4.53 7.06
C ARG A 18 -4.03 3.79 6.31
N ALA A 19 -4.12 3.71 4.99
CA ALA A 19 -3.13 3.02 4.16
C ALA A 19 -1.73 3.65 4.26
N ALA A 20 -1.68 4.98 4.42
CA ALA A 20 -0.45 5.74 4.60
C ALA A 20 0.02 5.85 6.06
N GLY A 21 -0.70 5.25 7.02
CA GLY A 21 -0.37 5.31 8.44
C GLY A 21 -0.39 6.72 9.04
N LEU A 22 -1.20 7.62 8.48
CA LEU A 22 -1.27 9.01 8.94
C LEU A 22 -2.05 9.12 10.24
N ASN A 23 -1.52 9.91 11.18
CA ASN A 23 -2.20 10.26 12.42
C ASN A 23 -3.18 11.43 12.20
N LEU A 24 -4.33 11.40 12.87
CA LEU A 24 -5.35 12.44 12.78
C LEU A 24 -4.80 13.84 13.07
N SER A 25 -4.00 14.00 14.13
CA SER A 25 -3.45 15.29 14.53
C SER A 25 -2.55 15.88 13.44
N ILE A 26 -1.80 15.05 12.70
CA ILE A 26 -0.97 15.52 11.59
C ILE A 26 -1.84 15.97 10.41
N VAL A 27 -2.90 15.22 10.11
CA VAL A 27 -3.87 15.59 9.05
C VAL A 27 -4.58 16.89 9.41
N TRP A 28 -5.06 17.02 10.65
CA TRP A 28 -5.70 18.24 11.14
C TRP A 28 -4.75 19.44 11.09
N MET A 29 -3.51 19.30 11.55
CA MET A 29 -2.51 20.37 11.46
C MET A 29 -2.26 20.81 10.02
N ARG A 30 -2.20 19.88 9.06
CA ARG A 30 -2.06 20.21 7.64
C ARG A 30 -3.31 20.91 7.09
N TYR A 31 -4.50 20.41 7.43
CA TYR A 31 -5.77 21.03 7.07
C TYR A 31 -5.90 22.47 7.62
N PHE A 32 -5.50 22.68 8.88
CA PHE A 32 -5.52 24.00 9.51
C PHE A 32 -4.59 24.99 8.79
N GLN A 33 -3.41 24.55 8.36
CA GLN A 33 -2.51 25.38 7.53
C GLN A 33 -3.12 25.78 6.19
N LEU A 34 -4.09 25.03 5.68
CA LEU A 34 -4.84 25.34 4.46
C LEU A 34 -6.05 26.26 4.72
N SER A 35 -6.11 26.89 5.90
CA SER A 35 -7.21 27.78 6.34
C SER A 35 -8.55 27.05 6.51
N GLY A 36 -8.50 25.81 7.00
CA GLY A 36 -9.69 25.08 7.41
C GLY A 36 -10.26 25.58 8.74
N ASP A 37 -11.59 25.69 8.83
CA ASP A 37 -12.31 26.24 9.98
C ASP A 37 -12.75 25.20 11.02
N ALA A 38 -12.71 23.89 10.68
CA ALA A 38 -13.09 22.81 11.57
C ALA A 38 -11.99 22.45 12.58
N ASP A 39 -12.38 22.04 13.79
CA ASP A 39 -11.43 21.56 14.78
C ASP A 39 -11.04 20.08 14.56
N GLU A 40 -10.12 19.57 15.37
CA GLU A 40 -9.65 18.18 15.25
C GLU A 40 -10.77 17.17 15.52
N LEU A 41 -11.69 17.47 16.45
CA LEU A 41 -12.79 16.59 16.84
C LEU A 41 -13.87 16.53 15.75
N ASP A 42 -14.13 17.65 15.08
CA ASP A 42 -15.04 17.74 13.94
C ASP A 42 -14.53 16.89 12.77
N ILE A 43 -13.22 16.93 12.52
CA ILE A 43 -12.59 16.07 11.50
C ILE A 43 -12.65 14.59 11.91
N ASP A 44 -12.40 14.26 13.18
CA ASP A 44 -12.55 12.88 13.66
C ASP A 44 -13.97 12.38 13.49
N ALA A 45 -14.95 13.16 13.93
CA ALA A 45 -16.37 12.84 13.82
C ALA A 45 -16.79 12.67 12.35
N TYR A 46 -16.31 13.56 11.47
CA TYR A 46 -16.52 13.44 10.03
C TYR A 46 -15.91 12.16 9.46
N LEU A 47 -14.64 11.87 9.76
CA LEU A 47 -13.97 10.69 9.25
C LEU A 47 -14.64 9.40 9.75
N ASN A 48 -15.20 9.39 10.96
CA ASN A 48 -15.97 8.27 11.50
C ASN A 48 -17.44 8.23 11.02
N GLY A 49 -17.89 9.22 10.25
CA GLY A 49 -19.25 9.28 9.70
C GLY A 49 -20.31 9.70 10.72
N LEU A 50 -19.90 10.31 11.83
CA LEU A 50 -20.78 10.84 12.87
C LEU A 50 -21.35 12.22 12.50
N THR A 51 -20.62 12.99 11.69
CA THR A 51 -21.02 14.33 11.24
C THR A 51 -20.69 14.55 9.76
N TYR A 52 -21.17 15.66 9.20
CA TYR A 52 -20.84 16.10 7.85
C TYR A 52 -20.12 17.45 7.89
N LEU A 53 -18.99 17.51 7.19
CA LEU A 53 -18.31 18.77 6.90
C LEU A 53 -18.88 19.43 5.64
N THR A 54 -18.58 20.73 5.47
CA THR A 54 -18.92 21.47 4.26
C THR A 54 -18.20 20.89 3.03
N LEU A 55 -18.63 21.24 1.81
CA LEU A 55 -17.92 20.80 0.60
C LEU A 55 -16.44 21.21 0.62
N LEU A 56 -16.19 22.48 0.97
CA LEU A 56 -14.84 23.03 1.03
C LEU A 56 -13.97 22.26 2.03
N ASP A 57 -14.47 22.05 3.24
CA ASP A 57 -13.70 21.38 4.29
C ASP A 57 -13.39 19.92 3.96
N ARG A 58 -14.33 19.20 3.33
CA ARG A 58 -14.09 17.82 2.87
C ARG A 58 -12.98 17.76 1.82
N ASP A 59 -12.98 18.71 0.89
CA ASP A 59 -11.95 18.83 -0.14
C ASP A 59 -10.60 19.19 0.48
N LEU A 60 -10.56 20.10 1.46
CA LEU A 60 -9.35 20.47 2.19
C LEU A 60 -8.77 19.31 3.00
N VAL A 61 -9.60 18.53 3.70
CA VAL A 61 -9.14 17.33 4.42
C VAL A 61 -8.57 16.30 3.43
N ALA A 62 -9.24 16.07 2.30
CA ALA A 62 -8.73 15.18 1.26
C ALA A 62 -7.40 15.69 0.67
N HIS A 63 -7.27 17.00 0.46
CA HIS A 63 -6.05 17.62 -0.03
C HIS A 63 -4.90 17.48 0.98
N ALA A 64 -5.16 17.77 2.26
CA ALA A 64 -4.19 17.60 3.33
C ALA A 64 -3.65 16.16 3.40
N VAL A 65 -4.54 15.16 3.32
CA VAL A 65 -4.13 13.74 3.28
C VAL A 65 -3.25 13.45 2.07
N ASN A 66 -3.63 13.92 0.88
CA ASN A 66 -2.86 13.68 -0.35
C ASN A 66 -1.47 14.31 -0.31
N GLU A 67 -1.35 15.54 0.23
CA GLU A 67 -0.06 16.20 0.39
C GLU A 67 0.86 15.41 1.35
N LEU A 68 0.33 14.99 2.49
CA LEU A 68 1.10 14.18 3.45
C LEU A 68 1.53 12.82 2.87
N ILE A 69 0.70 12.20 2.02
CA ILE A 69 1.08 10.96 1.30
C ILE A 69 2.19 11.24 0.28
N ASN A 70 2.10 12.36 -0.44
CA ASN A 70 3.10 12.74 -1.44
C ASN A 70 4.46 13.08 -0.83
N GLU A 71 4.49 13.57 0.41
CA GLU A 71 5.71 13.84 1.17
C GLU A 71 6.41 12.56 1.67
N GLN A 72 5.74 11.39 1.64
CA GLN A 72 6.36 10.14 2.07
C GLN A 72 7.45 9.69 1.08
N PRO A 73 8.60 9.19 1.58
CA PRO A 73 9.65 8.67 0.73
C PRO A 73 9.13 7.47 -0.08
N ARG A 74 9.21 7.59 -1.40
CA ARG A 74 8.87 6.48 -2.31
C ARG A 74 10.11 5.60 -2.48
N PRO A 75 9.97 4.25 -2.45
CA PRO A 75 11.09 3.38 -2.76
C PRO A 75 11.62 3.69 -4.17
N ALA A 76 12.92 3.95 -4.26
CA ALA A 76 13.57 4.22 -5.54
C ALA A 76 13.65 2.93 -6.37
N ALA A 77 13.38 3.04 -7.68
CA ALA A 77 13.59 1.93 -8.59
C ALA A 77 15.09 1.60 -8.67
N PRO A 78 15.49 0.31 -8.59
CA PRO A 78 16.89 -0.06 -8.67
C PRO A 78 17.46 0.23 -10.07
N TYR A 79 18.69 0.74 -10.12
CA TYR A 79 19.45 0.87 -11.37
C TYR A 79 20.08 -0.47 -11.74
N SER A 80 20.15 -0.77 -13.04
CA SER A 80 20.81 -1.97 -13.57
C SER A 80 22.29 -2.09 -13.19
N THR A 81 22.92 -0.98 -12.79
CA THR A 81 24.33 -0.90 -12.41
C THR A 81 24.61 -1.15 -10.93
N ASN A 82 23.59 -1.35 -10.09
CA ASN A 82 23.75 -1.65 -8.67
C ASN A 82 22.94 -2.89 -8.23
N PRO A 83 23.39 -4.11 -8.61
CA PRO A 83 22.70 -5.36 -8.27
C PRO A 83 22.70 -5.68 -6.77
N ASP A 84 23.56 -5.06 -5.96
CA ASP A 84 23.65 -5.33 -4.52
C ASP A 84 22.37 -4.91 -3.73
N ASN A 85 21.53 -4.04 -4.30
CA ASN A 85 20.21 -3.68 -3.75
C ASN A 85 19.09 -4.67 -4.15
N ALA A 86 19.36 -5.57 -5.11
CA ALA A 86 18.39 -6.53 -5.64
C ALA A 86 18.39 -7.88 -4.89
N ASP A 87 19.35 -8.11 -4.00
CA ASP A 87 19.46 -9.37 -3.25
C ASP A 87 18.81 -9.34 -1.84
N ASN A 88 18.41 -8.17 -1.34
CA ASN A 88 17.73 -8.02 -0.04
C ASN A 88 16.22 -8.40 -0.07
N TRP A 89 15.73 -9.00 -1.16
CA TRP A 89 14.32 -9.37 -1.34
C TRP A 89 14.02 -10.82 -0.92
N LYS A 90 15.02 -11.52 -0.39
CA LYS A 90 14.88 -12.86 0.18
C LYS A 90 14.48 -12.89 1.66
N GLU A 91 14.33 -11.73 2.30
CA GLU A 91 14.02 -11.59 3.73
C GLU A 91 12.81 -10.67 3.99
N LEU A 92 11.77 -10.78 3.14
CA LEU A 92 10.44 -10.21 3.40
C LEU A 92 9.40 -11.32 3.43
N ASP A 93 9.45 -12.10 4.50
CA ASP A 93 8.50 -13.16 4.79
C ASP A 93 7.19 -12.53 5.24
N GLY A 94 6.14 -12.65 4.41
CA GLY A 94 4.79 -12.28 4.84
C GLY A 94 3.70 -12.45 3.79
N PHE A 95 4.04 -12.40 2.50
CA PHE A 95 3.06 -12.52 1.41
C PHE A 95 3.51 -13.50 0.34
N GLY A 96 3.81 -14.73 0.77
CA GLY A 96 4.24 -15.82 -0.11
C GLY A 96 3.45 -15.90 -1.41
N VAL A 97 4.19 -15.82 -2.52
CA VAL A 97 4.08 -16.62 -3.76
C VAL A 97 4.83 -15.88 -4.87
N LEU A 98 5.98 -16.41 -5.29
CA LEU A 98 6.24 -16.81 -6.68
C LEU A 98 7.24 -17.98 -6.66
N ARG A 99 6.71 -19.16 -6.96
CA ARG A 99 7.46 -20.39 -7.17
C ARG A 99 8.22 -20.24 -8.50
N SER A 100 9.54 -20.33 -8.50
CA SER A 100 10.32 -20.52 -9.75
C SER A 100 10.39 -22.02 -10.05
N PRO A 101 9.87 -22.52 -11.19
CA PRO A 101 9.95 -23.93 -11.54
C PRO A 101 11.11 -24.23 -12.50
N GLU A 102 12.28 -23.61 -12.31
CA GLU A 102 13.46 -23.87 -13.15
C GLU A 102 14.49 -24.70 -12.38
N ALA A 103 14.24 -26.01 -12.30
CA ALA A 103 15.29 -27.02 -12.08
C ALA A 103 14.74 -28.42 -12.39
N LEU A 104 14.37 -28.69 -13.65
CA LEU A 104 14.33 -30.05 -14.20
C LEU A 104 14.76 -30.01 -15.67
N THR A 105 16.06 -29.79 -15.91
CA THR A 105 16.68 -30.14 -17.19
C THR A 105 17.24 -31.56 -17.09
N GLU A 106 16.68 -32.41 -17.94
CA GLU A 106 17.32 -33.52 -18.66
C GLU A 106 17.95 -34.69 -17.87
N SER A 107 17.26 -35.84 -18.02
CA SER A 107 17.78 -37.02 -18.71
C SER A 107 19.18 -37.51 -18.33
N ASP A 108 19.25 -38.49 -17.44
CA ASP A 108 20.32 -39.49 -17.50
C ASP A 108 19.65 -40.86 -17.76
N GLU A 109 19.54 -41.20 -19.04
CA GLU A 109 19.38 -42.57 -19.50
C GLU A 109 20.56 -43.38 -18.98
N ARG A 110 20.32 -44.37 -18.11
CA ARG A 110 21.18 -45.55 -18.01
C ARG A 110 20.34 -46.81 -18.03
N ASP A 111 20.41 -47.44 -19.20
CA ASP A 111 20.57 -48.86 -19.46
C ASP A 111 20.19 -49.85 -18.35
N GLY A 112 19.29 -50.77 -18.71
CA GLY A 112 18.85 -51.87 -17.88
C GLY A 112 19.80 -53.06 -17.79
N ASP A 113 19.56 -53.88 -16.77
CA ASP A 113 19.81 -55.32 -16.69
C ASP A 113 19.02 -55.78 -15.45
N GLY A 114 17.89 -56.50 -15.54
CA GLY A 114 17.86 -57.89 -15.97
C GLY A 114 18.33 -58.81 -14.85
N ARG A 115 17.40 -59.25 -13.98
CA ARG A 115 17.31 -60.60 -13.36
C ARG A 115 16.39 -60.59 -12.13
N GLY A 116 15.34 -61.41 -12.21
CA GLY A 116 14.58 -61.80 -11.04
C GLY A 116 15.35 -62.76 -10.14
N GLN A 117 15.02 -62.78 -8.86
CA GLN A 117 15.19 -63.98 -8.05
C GLN A 117 14.15 -64.02 -6.94
N CYS A 118 13.68 -65.24 -6.72
CA CYS A 118 12.64 -65.71 -5.84
C CYS A 118 13.17 -65.83 -4.40
N GLY A 119 12.28 -65.73 -3.43
CA GLY A 119 12.49 -66.09 -2.02
C GLY A 119 11.16 -66.24 -1.32
#